data_AF-A0A1X9YYS6-F1
#
_entry.id   AF-A0A1X9YYS6-F1
#
_cell.length_a   1.000
_cell.length_b   1.000
_cell.length_c   1.000
_cell.angle_alpha   90.00
_cell.angle_beta   90.00
_cell.angle_gamma   90.00
#
_symmetry.space_group_name_H-M   'P 1'
#
loop_
_entity.id
_entity.type
_entity.pdbx_description
1 polymer ?
#
loop_
_entity_poly.entity_id
_entity_poly.type
_entity_poly.pdbx_seq_one_letter_code
_entity_poly.pdbx_strand_id
1 'polypeptide(L)'
;MNFDIKDLPYGQFERLGMNKKDVLSMKSDDLVSLLTGRRTSLHTFTIKEASLEPLTVDAKLSLKMNPDNTLSLLIHPIRREIQNEIGASKQELEKLQNGELLVKPFKSLNGEKELYVFQLDKETNEILRVRVRDIQVPSAIRDIVLSTDQKEHLRQGGTLELYSKAKDQLISARLDLNDPKGLKIVEGQVSLKESHTLAVKETPVVSIKR
;
A
#
# COMPACT_ATOMS: atom_id res chain seq x y z
N MET A 1 12.38 3.00 0.11
CA MET A 1 13.57 2.38 -0.51
C MET A 1 13.51 2.69 -2.00
N ASN A 2 14.65 2.83 -2.66
CA ASN A 2 14.70 3.05 -4.09
C ASN A 2 15.85 2.22 -4.67
N PHE A 3 15.53 1.31 -5.58
CA PHE A 3 16.48 0.43 -6.28
C PHE A 3 16.84 1.04 -7.64
N ASP A 4 18.04 0.75 -8.12
CA ASP A 4 18.49 1.16 -9.45
C ASP A 4 18.16 0.07 -10.48
N ILE A 5 17.78 0.50 -11.68
CA ILE A 5 17.46 -0.40 -12.80
C ILE A 5 18.65 -1.31 -13.13
N LYS A 6 19.87 -0.81 -12.98
CA LYS A 6 21.08 -1.59 -13.29
C LYS A 6 21.30 -2.77 -12.32
N ASP A 7 20.74 -2.69 -11.12
CA ASP A 7 20.93 -3.68 -10.05
C ASP A 7 19.81 -4.75 -10.05
N LEU A 8 18.88 -4.67 -11.01
CA LEU A 8 17.79 -5.64 -11.14
C LEU A 8 18.33 -7.06 -11.41
N PRO A 9 17.74 -8.08 -10.78
CA PRO A 9 18.18 -9.47 -10.94
C PRO A 9 17.68 -10.06 -12.27
N TYR A 10 18.18 -9.55 -13.41
CA TYR A 10 17.71 -9.94 -14.75
C TYR A 10 17.71 -11.46 -14.99
N GLY A 11 18.70 -12.19 -14.46
CA GLY A 11 18.72 -13.66 -14.55
C GLY A 11 17.53 -14.36 -13.86
N GLN A 12 16.92 -13.74 -12.83
CA GLN A 12 15.70 -14.28 -12.21
C GLN A 12 14.46 -13.96 -13.04
N PHE A 13 14.41 -12.79 -13.69
CA PHE A 13 13.35 -12.46 -14.66
C PHE A 13 13.39 -13.39 -15.88
N GLU A 14 14.58 -13.72 -16.39
CA GLU A 14 14.73 -14.62 -17.53
C GLU A 14 14.18 -16.02 -17.23
N ARG A 15 14.35 -16.51 -16.00
CA ARG A 15 13.73 -17.77 -15.53
C ARG A 15 12.20 -17.72 -15.49
N LEU A 16 11.62 -16.52 -15.42
CA LEU A 16 10.18 -16.28 -15.55
C LEU A 16 9.74 -16.02 -17.00
N GLY A 17 10.65 -16.19 -17.96
CA GLY A 17 10.38 -15.94 -19.37
C GLY A 17 10.42 -14.46 -19.76
N MET A 18 10.94 -13.57 -18.90
CA MET A 18 11.10 -12.15 -19.20
C MET A 18 12.57 -11.80 -19.45
N ASN A 19 12.88 -11.40 -20.68
CA ASN A 19 14.21 -10.87 -20.98
C ASN A 19 14.35 -9.41 -20.47
N LYS A 20 15.57 -8.86 -20.53
CA LYS A 20 15.83 -7.48 -20.10
C LYS A 20 14.95 -6.44 -20.80
N LYS A 21 14.67 -6.59 -22.10
CA LYS A 21 13.80 -5.66 -22.84
C LYS A 21 12.37 -5.71 -22.29
N ASP A 22 11.86 -6.91 -22.02
CA ASP A 22 10.50 -7.08 -21.47
C ASP A 22 10.38 -6.35 -20.12
N VAL A 23 11.36 -6.55 -19.23
CA VAL A 23 11.43 -5.88 -17.91
C VAL A 23 11.46 -4.37 -18.04
N LEU A 24 12.28 -3.83 -18.95
CA LEU A 24 12.39 -2.38 -19.15
C LEU A 24 11.18 -1.77 -19.86
N SER A 25 10.36 -2.60 -20.52
CA SER A 25 9.14 -2.20 -21.22
C SER A 25 7.86 -2.37 -20.39
N MET A 26 7.97 -2.76 -19.11
CA MET A 26 6.85 -2.77 -18.18
C MET A 26 6.15 -1.41 -18.13
N LYS A 27 4.87 -1.41 -17.77
CA LYS A 27 4.14 -0.16 -17.52
C LYS A 27 4.90 0.67 -16.49
N SER A 28 4.90 2.00 -16.66
CA SER A 28 5.65 2.90 -15.79
C SER A 28 5.33 2.70 -14.31
N ASP A 29 4.05 2.49 -13.97
CA ASP A 29 3.61 2.25 -12.59
C ASP A 29 4.16 0.92 -12.03
N ASP A 30 4.28 -0.12 -12.85
CA ASP A 30 4.86 -1.41 -12.44
C ASP A 30 6.36 -1.30 -12.19
N LEU A 31 7.07 -0.60 -13.08
CA LEU A 31 8.50 -0.37 -12.91
C LEU A 31 8.77 0.47 -11.65
N VAL A 32 7.96 1.51 -11.41
CA VAL A 32 8.04 2.31 -10.18
C VAL A 32 7.75 1.46 -8.94
N SER A 33 6.70 0.63 -8.97
CA SER A 33 6.41 -0.31 -7.88
C SER A 33 7.61 -1.22 -7.61
N LEU A 34 8.15 -1.84 -8.65
CA LEU A 34 9.27 -2.77 -8.54
C LEU A 34 10.51 -2.09 -7.93
N LEU A 35 10.91 -0.93 -8.45
CA LEU A 35 12.07 -0.17 -7.99
C LEU A 35 11.90 0.41 -6.58
N THR A 36 10.66 0.58 -6.11
CA THR A 36 10.38 0.99 -4.73
C THR A 36 10.19 -0.20 -3.78
N GLY A 37 10.35 -1.44 -4.27
CA GLY A 37 10.16 -2.68 -3.51
C GLY A 37 8.70 -3.05 -3.27
N ARG A 38 7.77 -2.37 -3.93
CA ARG A 38 6.33 -2.65 -3.91
C ARG A 38 5.97 -3.72 -4.94
N ARG A 39 4.73 -4.19 -4.89
CA ARG A 39 4.20 -5.17 -5.83
C ARG A 39 3.76 -4.50 -7.13
N THR A 40 4.05 -5.14 -8.26
CA THR A 40 3.48 -4.78 -9.58
C THR A 40 1.99 -5.09 -9.62
N SER A 41 1.31 -4.67 -10.70
CA SER A 41 0.04 -5.27 -11.10
C SER A 41 0.20 -6.76 -11.40
N LEU A 42 -0.92 -7.47 -11.51
CA LEU A 42 -0.93 -8.86 -11.92
C LEU A 42 -0.45 -8.99 -13.38
N HIS A 43 0.45 -9.94 -13.62
CA HIS A 43 0.98 -10.27 -14.95
C HIS A 43 0.96 -11.78 -15.15
N THR A 44 0.85 -12.18 -16.41
CA THR A 44 0.94 -13.58 -16.84
C THR A 44 2.36 -13.87 -17.31
N PHE A 45 3.01 -14.84 -16.69
CA PHE A 45 4.36 -15.28 -17.03
C PHE A 45 4.34 -16.67 -17.64
N THR A 46 5.19 -16.90 -18.64
CA THR A 46 5.36 -18.22 -19.25
C THR A 46 6.75 -18.75 -18.96
N ILE A 47 6.81 -19.76 -18.11
CA ILE A 47 8.04 -20.44 -17.72
C ILE A 47 8.26 -21.59 -18.71
N LYS A 48 9.39 -21.56 -19.41
CA LYS A 48 9.80 -22.62 -20.34
C LYS A 48 11.00 -23.36 -19.75
N GLU A 49 10.78 -24.61 -19.36
CA GLU A 49 11.84 -25.53 -18.99
C GLU A 49 12.05 -26.52 -20.15
N ALA A 50 13.31 -26.86 -20.45
CA ALA A 50 13.66 -27.53 -21.71
C ALA A 50 12.96 -28.89 -21.93
N SER A 51 12.48 -29.53 -20.85
CA SER A 51 11.88 -30.86 -20.86
C SER A 51 10.41 -30.90 -20.40
N LEU A 52 9.76 -29.75 -20.20
CA LEU A 52 8.38 -29.67 -19.73
C LEU A 52 7.54 -28.80 -20.65
N GLU A 53 6.22 -29.02 -20.65
CA GLU A 53 5.30 -28.10 -21.30
C GLU A 53 5.41 -26.71 -20.64
N PRO A 54 5.26 -25.62 -21.42
CA PRO A 54 5.30 -24.26 -20.88
C PRO A 54 4.26 -24.07 -19.78
N LEU A 55 4.72 -23.69 -18.59
CA LEU A 55 3.84 -23.39 -17.46
C LEU A 55 3.48 -21.91 -17.50
N THR A 56 2.18 -21.61 -17.48
CA THR A 56 1.68 -20.25 -17.37
C THR A 56 1.26 -19.95 -15.93
N VAL A 57 1.73 -18.83 -15.38
CA VAL A 57 1.45 -18.42 -14.00
C VAL A 57 1.04 -16.96 -13.97
N ASP A 58 -0.10 -16.66 -13.36
CA ASP A 58 -0.49 -15.29 -13.02
C ASP A 58 0.07 -14.93 -11.65
N ALA A 59 0.89 -13.88 -11.62
CA ALA A 59 1.53 -13.42 -10.39
C ALA A 59 1.81 -11.92 -10.39
N LYS A 60 1.98 -11.36 -9.20
CA LYS A 60 2.61 -10.05 -9.00
C LYS A 60 4.09 -10.25 -8.69
N LEU A 61 4.91 -9.25 -8.96
CA LEU A 61 6.34 -9.27 -8.67
C LEU A 61 6.70 -8.18 -7.65
N SER A 62 7.71 -8.43 -6.83
CA SER A 62 8.36 -7.40 -6.01
C SER A 62 9.84 -7.69 -5.84
N LEU A 63 10.61 -6.70 -5.41
CA LEU A 63 12.01 -6.88 -5.08
C LEU A 63 12.25 -6.87 -3.57
N LYS A 64 13.23 -7.66 -3.15
CA LYS A 64 13.74 -7.65 -1.78
C LYS A 64 15.24 -7.46 -1.81
N MET A 65 15.74 -6.54 -0.99
CA MET A 65 17.16 -6.41 -0.73
C MET A 65 17.62 -7.49 0.23
N ASN A 66 18.66 -8.21 -0.16
CA ASN A 66 19.31 -9.24 0.62
C ASN A 66 20.38 -8.60 1.55
N PRO A 67 20.84 -9.31 2.60
CA PRO A 67 21.89 -8.81 3.50
C PRO A 67 23.23 -8.47 2.83
N ASP A 68 23.50 -9.05 1.66
CA ASP A 68 24.69 -8.81 0.83
C ASP A 68 24.49 -7.65 -0.18
N ASN A 69 23.43 -6.86 -0.02
CA ASN A 69 23.01 -5.77 -0.90
C ASN A 69 22.61 -6.20 -2.33
N THR A 70 22.46 -7.50 -2.60
CA THR A 70 21.87 -7.95 -3.87
C THR A 70 20.34 -7.89 -3.83
N LEU A 71 19.70 -7.88 -4.99
CA LEU A 71 18.25 -7.91 -5.12
C LEU A 71 17.76 -9.32 -5.46
N SER A 72 16.72 -9.76 -4.77
CA SER A 72 15.96 -10.97 -5.09
C SER A 72 14.59 -10.61 -5.65
N LEU A 73 14.17 -11.32 -6.70
CA LEU A 73 12.83 -11.25 -7.25
C LEU A 73 11.91 -12.15 -6.43
N LEU A 74 10.82 -11.59 -5.91
CA LEU A 74 9.76 -12.32 -5.24
C LEU A 74 8.56 -12.44 -6.16
N ILE A 75 7.98 -13.63 -6.22
CA ILE A 75 6.81 -13.97 -7.03
C ILE A 75 5.63 -14.18 -6.09
N HIS A 76 4.54 -13.50 -6.38
CA HIS A 76 3.32 -13.49 -5.57
C HIS A 76 2.18 -14.07 -6.41
N PRO A 77 2.02 -15.41 -6.44
CA PRO A 77 1.00 -16.06 -7.26
C PRO A 77 -0.41 -15.88 -6.69
N ILE A 78 -1.42 -16.05 -7.53
CA ILE A 78 -2.82 -16.08 -7.08
C ILE A 78 -3.05 -17.32 -6.19
N ARG A 79 -3.46 -17.09 -4.94
CA ARG A 79 -3.83 -18.15 -4.00
C ARG A 79 -5.35 -18.34 -3.99
N ARG A 80 -5.82 -19.58 -3.80
CA ARG A 80 -7.25 -19.88 -3.66
C ARG A 80 -7.86 -19.31 -2.37
N GLU A 81 -7.06 -19.28 -1.31
CA GLU A 81 -7.51 -18.90 0.03
C GLU A 81 -6.49 -17.98 0.70
N ILE A 82 -6.97 -17.18 1.64
CA ILE A 82 -6.13 -16.29 2.45
C ILE A 82 -5.40 -17.13 3.50
N GLN A 83 -4.07 -17.05 3.50
CA GLN A 83 -3.26 -17.65 4.55
C GLN A 83 -3.12 -16.67 5.71
N ASN A 84 -3.65 -17.04 6.88
CA ASN A 84 -3.61 -16.21 8.09
C ASN A 84 -2.25 -16.27 8.79
N GLU A 85 -1.21 -15.76 8.12
CA GLU A 85 0.16 -15.72 8.62
C GLU A 85 0.36 -14.70 9.76
N ILE A 86 -0.66 -13.87 10.02
CA ILE A 86 -0.60 -12.77 10.99
C ILE A 86 -1.33 -13.06 12.32
N GLY A 87 -1.95 -14.25 12.44
CA GLY A 87 -2.76 -14.59 13.60
C GLY A 87 -3.93 -13.63 13.79
N ALA A 88 -4.60 -13.24 12.70
CA ALA A 88 -5.79 -12.41 12.73
C ALA A 88 -6.99 -13.21 13.28
N SER A 89 -7.84 -12.56 14.07
CA SER A 89 -9.15 -13.11 14.43
C SER A 89 -10.07 -13.16 13.20
N LYS A 90 -11.21 -13.86 13.31
CA LYS A 90 -12.21 -13.89 12.24
C LYS A 90 -12.69 -12.48 11.86
N GLN A 91 -12.97 -11.63 12.84
CA GLN A 91 -13.40 -10.25 12.62
C GLN A 91 -12.29 -9.40 11.97
N GLU A 92 -11.02 -9.62 12.34
CA GLU A 92 -9.88 -8.93 11.72
C GLU A 92 -9.70 -9.37 10.26
N LEU A 93 -9.87 -10.66 9.95
CA LEU A 93 -9.86 -11.17 8.58
C LEU A 93 -11.02 -10.60 7.75
N GLU A 94 -12.23 -10.50 8.31
CA GLU A 94 -13.38 -9.89 7.65
C GLU A 94 -13.10 -8.43 7.27
N LYS A 95 -12.48 -7.64 8.17
CA LYS A 95 -12.04 -6.26 7.85
C LYS A 95 -11.06 -6.23 6.67
N LEU A 96 -10.05 -7.10 6.69
CA LEU A 96 -9.08 -7.20 5.59
C LEU A 96 -9.76 -7.59 4.28
N GLN A 97 -10.71 -8.54 4.31
CA GLN A 97 -11.52 -8.95 3.15
C GLN A 97 -12.39 -7.81 2.62
N ASN A 98 -12.89 -6.93 3.49
CA ASN A 98 -13.63 -5.73 3.11
C ASN A 98 -12.72 -4.64 2.52
N GLY A 99 -11.40 -4.79 2.58
CA GLY A 99 -10.42 -3.84 2.05
C GLY A 99 -10.04 -2.73 3.03
N GLU A 100 -10.36 -2.92 4.31
CA GLU A 100 -9.91 -2.07 5.41
C GLU A 100 -8.45 -2.39 5.78
N LEU A 101 -7.80 -1.42 6.43
CA LEU A 101 -6.49 -1.62 7.02
C LEU A 101 -6.65 -2.18 8.44
N LEU A 102 -5.75 -3.08 8.81
CA LEU A 102 -5.64 -3.57 10.16
C LEU A 102 -4.30 -3.11 10.75
N VAL A 103 -4.33 -2.44 11.90
CA VAL A 103 -3.10 -2.07 12.62
C VAL A 103 -3.03 -2.87 13.90
N LYS A 104 -1.98 -3.69 14.04
CA LYS A 104 -1.79 -4.52 15.25
C LYS A 104 -0.31 -4.78 15.56
N PRO A 105 0.02 -5.07 16.82
CA PRO A 105 1.35 -5.56 17.18
C PRO A 105 1.64 -6.90 16.49
N PHE A 106 2.84 -7.03 15.91
CA PHE A 106 3.28 -8.24 15.25
C PHE A 106 4.77 -8.48 15.51
N LYS A 107 5.16 -9.77 15.57
CA LYS A 107 6.55 -10.15 15.83
C LYS A 107 7.36 -9.98 14.56
N SER A 108 8.27 -9.02 14.58
CA SER A 108 9.26 -8.77 13.55
C SER A 108 10.21 -9.97 13.40
N LEU A 109 10.93 -10.04 12.28
CA LEU A 109 11.93 -11.09 12.02
C LEU A 109 13.05 -11.14 13.07
N ASN A 110 13.36 -10.00 13.72
CA ASN A 110 14.33 -9.93 14.82
C ASN A 110 13.75 -10.39 16.17
N GLY A 111 12.47 -10.76 16.22
CA GLY A 111 11.78 -11.23 17.41
C GLY A 111 11.10 -10.16 18.25
N GLU A 112 11.29 -8.88 17.94
CA GLU A 112 10.64 -7.76 18.63
C GLU A 112 9.18 -7.61 18.22
N LYS A 113 8.31 -7.19 19.15
CA LYS A 113 6.93 -6.83 18.83
C LYS A 113 6.88 -5.35 18.45
N GLU A 114 6.47 -5.07 17.21
CA GLU A 114 6.30 -3.72 16.69
C GLU A 114 4.89 -3.56 16.10
N LEU A 115 4.43 -2.32 15.90
CA LEU A 115 3.17 -2.06 15.21
C LEU A 115 3.36 -2.20 13.69
N TYR A 116 2.45 -2.95 13.08
CA TYR A 116 2.37 -3.14 11.64
C TYR A 116 1.01 -2.73 11.12
N VAL A 117 1.00 -2.19 9.91
CA VAL A 117 -0.21 -2.03 9.09
C VAL A 117 -0.31 -3.22 8.16
N PHE A 118 -1.49 -3.83 8.11
CA PHE A 118 -1.83 -4.96 7.26
C PHE A 118 -2.95 -4.61 6.30
N GLN A 119 -2.89 -5.14 5.09
CA GLN A 119 -3.93 -5.02 4.08
C GLN A 119 -3.98 -6.27 3.22
N LEU A 120 -5.17 -6.72 2.83
CA LEU A 120 -5.31 -7.81 1.89
C LEU A 120 -5.07 -7.31 0.45
N ASP A 121 -4.24 -8.04 -0.27
CA ASP A 121 -4.20 -8.01 -1.73
C ASP A 121 -5.26 -8.96 -2.26
N LYS A 122 -6.38 -8.41 -2.76
CA LYS A 122 -7.54 -9.21 -3.21
C LYS A 122 -7.25 -10.00 -4.49
N GLU A 123 -6.24 -9.61 -5.26
CA GLU A 123 -5.88 -10.32 -6.49
C GLU A 123 -5.10 -11.60 -6.17
N THR A 124 -4.22 -11.57 -5.15
CA THR A 124 -3.39 -12.73 -4.79
C THR A 124 -3.84 -13.48 -3.54
N ASN A 125 -4.82 -12.96 -2.80
CA ASN A 125 -5.23 -13.42 -1.46
C ASN A 125 -4.10 -13.43 -0.43
N GLU A 126 -3.15 -12.50 -0.56
CA GLU A 126 -2.03 -12.35 0.37
C GLU A 126 -2.20 -11.14 1.29
N ILE A 127 -1.80 -11.31 2.55
CA ILE A 127 -1.80 -10.22 3.51
C ILE A 127 -0.47 -9.46 3.40
N LEU A 128 -0.55 -8.24 2.87
CA LEU A 128 0.55 -7.28 2.87
C LEU A 128 0.81 -6.78 4.28
N ARG A 129 2.07 -6.46 4.59
CA ARG A 129 2.46 -5.87 5.86
C ARG A 129 3.58 -4.85 5.71
N VAL A 130 3.50 -3.78 6.49
CA VAL A 130 4.58 -2.79 6.64
C VAL A 130 4.65 -2.33 8.08
N ARG A 131 5.86 -2.07 8.60
CA ARG A 131 6.02 -1.47 9.93
C ARG A 131 5.50 -0.05 9.91
N VAL A 132 4.76 0.36 10.94
CA VAL A 132 4.26 1.74 11.07
C VAL A 132 5.39 2.77 10.96
N ARG A 133 6.55 2.47 11.56
CA ARG A 133 7.74 3.34 11.52
C ARG A 133 8.41 3.48 10.14
N ASP A 134 8.22 2.49 9.26
CA ASP A 134 8.85 2.47 7.93
C ASP A 134 7.96 3.12 6.85
N ILE A 135 6.70 3.45 7.19
CA ILE A 135 5.78 4.13 6.28
C ILE A 135 6.28 5.55 6.02
N GLN A 136 6.37 5.96 4.76
CA GLN A 136 6.70 7.33 4.41
C GLN A 136 5.43 8.04 3.96
N VAL A 137 4.99 9.03 4.74
CA VAL A 137 3.85 9.88 4.40
C VAL A 137 4.38 11.15 3.73
N PRO A 138 3.85 11.55 2.56
CA PRO A 138 4.30 12.76 1.87
C PRO A 138 4.06 14.01 2.72
N SER A 139 4.83 15.06 2.44
CA SER A 139 4.66 16.35 3.12
C SER A 139 3.36 17.06 2.76
N ALA A 140 2.83 16.80 1.57
CA ALA A 140 1.60 17.38 1.04
C ALA A 140 0.83 16.35 0.21
N ILE A 141 -0.48 16.50 0.17
CA ILE A 141 -1.36 15.79 -0.77
C ILE A 141 -2.00 16.85 -1.65
N ARG A 142 -1.76 16.76 -2.96
CA ARG A 142 -2.13 17.82 -3.92
C ARG A 142 -1.54 19.17 -3.49
N ASP A 143 -2.38 20.19 -3.31
CA ASP A 143 -2.02 21.54 -2.88
C ASP A 143 -2.05 21.72 -1.35
N ILE A 144 -2.34 20.66 -0.58
CA ILE A 144 -2.57 20.73 0.86
C ILE A 144 -1.36 20.16 1.61
N VAL A 145 -0.69 21.02 2.37
CA VAL A 145 0.41 20.61 3.27
C VAL A 145 -0.18 19.90 4.48
N LEU A 146 0.32 18.70 4.78
CA LEU A 146 -0.16 17.90 5.90
C LEU A 146 0.50 18.35 7.21
N SER A 147 -0.32 18.51 8.26
CA SER A 147 0.16 18.69 9.63
C SER A 147 0.84 17.43 10.15
N THR A 148 1.59 17.55 11.25
CA THR A 148 2.20 16.39 11.93
C THR A 148 1.13 15.38 12.34
N ASP A 149 0.02 15.83 12.93
CA ASP A 149 -1.07 14.95 13.38
C ASP A 149 -1.74 14.24 12.22
N GLN A 150 -1.93 14.93 11.09
CA GLN A 150 -2.48 14.32 9.87
C GLN A 150 -1.55 13.23 9.31
N LYS A 151 -0.24 13.48 9.32
CA LYS A 151 0.75 12.48 8.88
C LYS A 151 0.74 11.26 9.79
N GLU A 152 0.69 11.45 11.10
CA GLU A 152 0.63 10.35 12.06
C GLU A 152 -0.70 9.59 11.97
N HIS A 153 -1.82 10.28 11.74
CA HIS A 153 -3.11 9.64 11.51
C HIS A 153 -3.07 8.73 10.27
N LEU A 154 -2.54 9.22 9.13
CA LEU A 154 -2.34 8.39 7.94
C LEU A 154 -1.41 7.21 8.23
N ARG A 155 -0.26 7.45 8.89
CA ARG A 155 0.73 6.42 9.21
C ARG A 155 0.12 5.27 10.01
N GLN A 156 -0.86 5.56 10.85
CA GLN A 156 -1.60 4.59 11.66
C GLN A 156 -2.82 4.00 10.93
N GLY A 157 -2.91 4.15 9.61
CA GLY A 157 -3.99 3.59 8.79
C GLY A 157 -5.29 4.38 8.82
N GLY A 158 -5.28 5.60 9.38
CA GLY A 158 -6.41 6.51 9.37
C GLY A 158 -6.72 7.08 7.98
N THR A 159 -7.93 7.62 7.83
CA THR A 159 -8.37 8.30 6.60
C THR A 159 -8.44 9.79 6.87
N LEU A 160 -7.87 10.59 5.97
CA LEU A 160 -7.97 12.04 6.00
C LEU A 160 -9.00 12.52 5.00
N GLU A 161 -9.90 13.39 5.45
CA GLU A 161 -10.72 14.23 4.59
C GLU A 161 -10.09 15.63 4.52
N LEU A 162 -9.69 16.04 3.32
CA LEU A 162 -8.97 17.29 3.06
C LEU A 162 -9.75 18.11 2.05
N TYR A 163 -9.73 19.44 2.17
CA TYR A 163 -10.42 20.32 1.22
C TYR A 163 -9.42 21.18 0.44
N SER A 164 -9.43 21.04 -0.87
CA SER A 164 -8.61 21.83 -1.79
C SER A 164 -9.37 23.10 -2.16
N LYS A 165 -8.94 24.24 -1.60
CA LYS A 165 -9.51 25.55 -1.94
C LYS A 165 -9.25 25.92 -3.40
N ALA A 166 -8.12 25.50 -3.96
CA ALA A 166 -7.77 25.84 -5.34
C ALA A 166 -8.68 25.16 -6.37
N LYS A 167 -9.24 24.00 -6.03
CA LYS A 167 -10.08 23.18 -6.93
C LYS A 167 -11.53 23.02 -6.48
N ASP A 168 -11.90 23.62 -5.35
CA ASP A 168 -13.19 23.45 -4.68
C ASP A 168 -13.61 21.97 -4.55
N GLN A 169 -12.70 21.16 -4.00
CA GLN A 169 -12.81 19.70 -4.04
C GLN A 169 -12.51 19.06 -2.68
N LEU A 170 -13.30 18.05 -2.30
CA LEU A 170 -13.01 17.20 -1.16
C LEU A 170 -12.10 16.05 -1.60
N ILE A 171 -11.05 15.81 -0.84
CA ILE A 171 -10.04 14.79 -1.10
C ILE A 171 -10.04 13.84 0.11
N SER A 172 -10.41 12.59 -0.13
CA SER A 172 -10.25 11.52 0.84
C SER A 172 -8.95 10.78 0.57
N ALA A 173 -8.06 10.71 1.56
CA ALA A 173 -6.77 10.07 1.45
C ALA A 173 -6.57 9.03 2.55
N ARG A 174 -6.12 7.83 2.18
CA ARG A 174 -5.73 6.78 3.13
C ARG A 174 -4.53 6.00 2.63
N LEU A 175 -3.82 5.31 3.54
CA LEU A 175 -2.82 4.33 3.12
C LEU A 175 -3.45 3.23 2.26
N ASP A 176 -2.70 2.81 1.25
CA ASP A 176 -3.02 1.65 0.45
C ASP A 176 -1.72 0.93 0.05
N LEU A 177 -1.48 -0.22 0.67
CA LEU A 177 -0.35 -1.09 0.43
C LEU A 177 -0.41 -1.76 -0.96
N ASN A 178 -1.60 -1.82 -1.58
CA ASN A 178 -1.76 -2.33 -2.94
C ASN A 178 -1.52 -1.25 -4.01
N ASP A 179 -1.66 0.04 -3.67
CA ASP A 179 -1.46 1.14 -4.62
C ASP A 179 0.04 1.37 -4.89
N PRO A 180 0.52 1.57 -6.13
CA PRO A 180 1.92 1.86 -6.42
C PRO A 180 2.52 3.03 -5.63
N LYS A 181 1.70 4.02 -5.24
CA LYS A 181 2.13 5.21 -4.50
C LYS A 181 2.01 5.05 -2.99
N GLY A 182 1.47 3.94 -2.49
CA GLY A 182 1.26 3.73 -1.05
C GLY A 182 0.07 4.46 -0.45
N LEU A 183 -0.65 5.23 -1.25
CA LEU A 183 -1.78 6.05 -0.84
C LEU A 183 -2.87 5.94 -1.88
N LYS A 184 -4.08 5.65 -1.41
CA LYS A 184 -5.29 5.81 -2.20
C LYS A 184 -5.85 7.21 -1.95
N ILE A 185 -5.96 7.99 -3.01
CA ILE A 185 -6.54 9.33 -2.99
C ILE A 185 -7.79 9.29 -3.86
N VAL A 186 -8.94 9.62 -3.28
CA VAL A 186 -10.22 9.76 -3.97
C VAL A 186 -10.63 11.21 -3.91
N GLU A 187 -11.03 11.77 -5.03
CA GLU A 187 -11.46 13.16 -5.11
C GLU A 187 -12.96 13.22 -5.44
N GLY A 188 -13.71 13.99 -4.68
CA GLY A 188 -15.14 14.19 -4.84
C GLY A 188 -15.47 15.67 -5.01
N GLN A 189 -16.49 15.98 -5.81
CA GLN A 189 -17.01 17.34 -5.90
C GLN A 189 -17.76 17.70 -4.61
N VAL A 190 -17.56 18.92 -4.13
CA VAL A 190 -18.37 19.47 -3.04
C VAL A 190 -19.75 19.80 -3.61
N SER A 191 -20.75 18.97 -3.31
CA SER A 191 -22.14 19.41 -3.44
C SER A 191 -22.41 20.41 -2.31
N LEU A 192 -22.86 21.61 -2.65
CA LEU A 192 -23.15 22.75 -1.74
C LEU A 192 -24.22 22.48 -0.66
N LYS A 193 -24.54 21.23 -0.32
CA LYS A 193 -25.58 20.87 0.66
C LYS A 193 -25.08 20.57 2.07
N GLU A 194 -23.77 20.57 2.34
CA GLU A 194 -23.22 20.23 3.67
C GLU A 194 -22.36 21.33 4.33
N SER A 195 -22.47 22.58 3.89
CA SER A 195 -21.79 23.72 4.52
C SER A 195 -22.52 24.28 5.77
N HIS A 196 -23.55 23.62 6.28
CA HIS A 196 -24.35 24.08 7.43
C HIS A 196 -24.47 23.04 8.56
N THR A 197 -23.34 22.50 9.06
CA THR A 197 -23.35 21.84 10.39
C THR A 197 -22.08 22.11 11.23
N LEU A 198 -21.09 22.86 10.74
CA LEU A 198 -19.85 23.12 11.49
C LEU A 198 -19.77 24.51 12.13
N ALA A 199 -20.83 25.32 12.07
CA ALA A 199 -20.94 26.57 12.82
C ALA A 199 -21.92 26.40 13.99
N VAL A 200 -21.50 26.85 15.17
CA VAL A 200 -22.24 26.88 16.46
C VAL A 200 -22.18 25.59 17.29
N LYS A 201 -21.01 25.35 17.89
CA LYS A 201 -20.95 25.01 19.32
C LYS A 201 -20.24 26.13 20.05
N GLU A 202 -20.92 27.27 20.19
CA GLU A 202 -20.58 28.23 21.22
C GLU A 202 -20.97 27.63 22.59
N THR A 203 -19.98 27.50 23.46
CA THR A 203 -20.15 27.13 24.87
C THR A 203 -21.02 28.16 25.60
N PRO A 204 -22.03 27.74 26.39
CA PRO A 204 -22.77 28.70 27.22
C PRO A 204 -21.90 29.17 28.39
N VAL A 205 -21.79 30.50 28.50
CA VAL A 205 -21.18 31.22 29.63
C VAL A 205 -22.02 30.99 30.88
N VAL A 206 -21.41 30.42 31.93
CA VAL A 206 -21.99 30.28 33.26
C VAL A 206 -22.18 31.68 33.86
N SER A 207 -23.44 32.11 34.01
CA SER A 207 -23.78 33.28 34.81
C SER A 207 -24.02 32.88 36.26
N ILE A 208 -23.08 33.24 37.14
CA ILE A 208 -23.25 33.20 38.60
C ILE A 208 -23.96 34.50 38.99
N LYS A 209 -25.21 34.42 39.46
CA LYS A 209 -25.83 35.50 40.22
C LYS A 209 -25.56 35.29 41.71
N ARG A 210 -25.04 36.34 42.34
CA ARG A 210 -24.89 36.50 43.79
C ARG A 210 -26.24 36.60 44.48
#